data_AF-A0A443SF75-F1
#
_entry.id   AF-A0A443SF75-F1
#
_cell.length_a   1.000
_cell.length_b   1.000
_cell.length_c   1.000
_cell.angle_alpha   90.00
_cell.angle_beta   90.00
_cell.angle_gamma   90.00
#
_symmetry.space_group_name_H-M   'P 1'
#
loop_
_entity.id
_entity.type
_entity.pdbx_description
1 polymer ?
#
loop_
_entity_poly.entity_id
_entity_poly.type
_entity_poly.pdbx_seq_one_letter_code
_entity_poly.pdbx_strand_id
1 'polypeptide(L)' 'MSAKRYSFLITTFSPSGKRVQIEYALMPVASGAVSIGIKAPNAVVLATDMKYKSVLFD' A
#
# COMPACT_ATOMS: atom_id res chain seq x y z
N MET A 1 21.57 -13.54 8.22
CA MET A 1 21.23 -13.20 9.62
C MET A 1 21.38 -11.68 9.90
N SER A 2 20.72 -10.79 9.14
CA SER A 2 20.87 -9.32 9.30
C SER A 2 19.55 -8.53 9.17
N ALA A 3 18.54 -9.08 8.49
CA ALA A 3 17.25 -8.40 8.27
C ALA A 3 16.57 -7.92 9.56
N LYS A 4 16.65 -8.71 10.64
CA LYS A 4 15.97 -8.41 11.92
C LYS A 4 16.51 -7.17 12.65
N ARG A 5 17.75 -6.75 12.37
CA ARG A 5 18.38 -5.61 13.06
C ARG A 5 17.92 -4.25 12.55
N TYR A 6 17.41 -4.18 11.33
CA TYR A 6 16.96 -2.93 10.70
C TYR A 6 15.45 -2.92 10.43
N SER A 7 14.75 -4.01 10.77
CA SER A 7 13.31 -4.17 10.56
C SER A 7 12.49 -3.99 11.84
N PHE A 8 12.98 -3.30 12.87
CA PHE A 8 12.28 -3.22 14.17
C PHE A 8 11.57 -1.87 14.40
N LEU A 9 12.03 -0.79 13.78
CA LEU A 9 11.40 0.54 13.86
C LEU A 9 11.19 1.13 12.47
N ILE A 10 10.13 1.94 12.37
CA ILE A 10 9.84 2.74 11.17
C ILE A 10 10.92 3.79 10.91
N THR A 11 11.61 4.33 11.92
CA THR A 11 12.65 5.37 11.78
C THR A 11 14.05 4.85 11.47
N THR A 12 14.28 3.54 11.51
CA THR A 12 15.60 2.95 11.28
C THR A 12 15.86 2.74 9.80
N PHE A 13 17.00 3.24 9.32
CA PHE A 13 17.52 2.97 7.98
C PHE A 13 18.36 1.69 7.99
N SER A 14 18.24 0.89 6.91
CA SER A 14 19.17 -0.21 6.63
C SER A 14 20.53 0.34 6.17
N PRO A 15 21.59 -0.49 6.16
CA PRO A 15 22.88 -0.13 5.58
C PRO A 15 22.83 0.29 4.10
N SER A 16 21.75 -0.09 3.40
CA SER A 16 21.47 0.33 2.01
C SER A 16 20.69 1.65 1.91
N GLY A 17 20.47 2.34 3.04
CA GLY A 17 19.73 3.62 3.07
C GLY A 17 18.21 3.48 2.90
N LYS A 18 17.66 2.27 3.10
CA LYS A 18 16.22 2.01 2.90
C LYS A 18 15.49 1.77 4.21
N ARG A 19 14.21 2.14 4.26
CA ARG A 19 13.32 1.87 5.41
C ARG A 19 12.54 0.60 5.13
N VAL A 20 13.08 -0.52 5.60
CA VAL A 20 12.55 -1.88 5.36
C VAL A 20 11.08 -2.01 5.75
N GLN A 21 10.66 -1.31 6.82
CA GLN A 21 9.28 -1.30 7.27
C GLN A 21 8.32 -0.59 6.30
N ILE A 22 8.76 0.47 5.62
CA ILE A 22 7.95 1.16 4.61
C ILE A 22 7.81 0.27 3.36
N GLU A 23 8.90 -0.39 2.95
CA GLU A 23 8.83 -1.34 1.82
C GLU A 23 7.87 -2.49 2.13
N TYR A 24 7.93 -3.05 3.33
CA TYR A 24 7.00 -4.10 3.76
C TYR A 24 5.54 -3.63 3.75
N ALA A 25 5.27 -2.39 4.20
CA ALA A 25 3.93 -1.82 4.16
C ALA A 25 3.43 -1.51 2.73
N LEU A 26 4.34 -1.24 1.79
CA LEU A 26 4.00 -0.99 0.38
C LEU A 26 3.62 -2.27 -0.37
N MET A 27 4.20 -3.42 0.00
CA MET A 27 3.94 -4.70 -0.67
C MET A 27 2.44 -5.10 -0.66
N PRO A 28 1.69 -5.00 0.46
CA PRO A 28 0.26 -5.24 0.49
C PRO A 28 -0.56 -4.29 -0.39
N VAL A 29 -0.12 -3.03 -0.58
CA VAL A 29 -0.84 -2.05 -1.41
C VAL A 29 -0.93 -2.53 -2.86
N ALA A 30 0.15 -3.16 -3.36
CA ALA A 30 0.15 -3.76 -4.70
C ALA A 30 -0.83 -4.95 -4.85
N SER A 31 -1.20 -5.61 -3.74
CA SER A 31 -2.19 -6.68 -3.71
C SER A 31 -3.62 -6.20 -3.43
N GLY A 32 -3.82 -4.90 -3.22
CA GLY A 32 -5.11 -4.29 -2.92
C GLY A 32 -6.08 -4.32 -4.10
N ALA A 33 -7.32 -3.86 -3.86
CA ALA A 33 -8.27 -3.61 -4.93
C ALA A 33 -7.74 -2.52 -5.86
N VAL A 34 -8.04 -2.63 -7.16
CA VAL A 34 -7.60 -1.63 -8.14
C VAL A 34 -8.46 -0.38 -7.97
N SER A 35 -7.81 0.77 -7.85
CA SER A 35 -8.46 2.08 -7.76
C SER A 35 -7.85 3.04 -8.77
N ILE A 36 -8.69 3.84 -9.42
CA ILE A 36 -8.32 4.80 -10.44
C ILE A 36 -8.91 6.17 -10.06
N GLY A 37 -8.11 7.22 -10.15
CA GLY A 37 -8.55 8.60 -9.98
C GLY A 37 -8.34 9.41 -11.25
N ILE A 38 -9.37 10.13 -11.69
CA ILE A 38 -9.32 11.03 -12.85
C ILE A 38 -9.58 12.45 -12.35
N LYS A 39 -8.62 13.36 -12.60
CA LYS A 39 -8.76 14.79 -12.32
C LYS A 39 -9.25 15.52 -13.58
N ALA A 40 -10.36 16.22 -13.47
CA ALA A 40 -10.87 17.17 -14.47
C ALA A 40 -10.76 18.61 -13.92
N PRO A 41 -10.92 19.65 -14.76
CA PRO A 41 -10.79 21.05 -14.31
C PRO A 41 -11.71 21.42 -13.13
N ASN A 42 -12.93 20.89 -13.11
CA ASN A 42 -13.95 21.23 -12.11
C ASN A 42 -14.44 20.03 -11.29
N ALA A 43 -13.83 18.85 -11.47
CA ALA A 43 -14.30 17.63 -10.83
C ALA A 43 -13.17 16.62 -10.64
N VAL A 44 -13.38 15.71 -9.69
CA VAL A 44 -12.52 14.54 -9.49
C VAL A 44 -13.42 13.31 -9.47
N VAL A 45 -13.05 12.30 -10.25
CA VAL A 45 -13.71 11.00 -10.27
C VAL A 45 -12.79 9.99 -9.60
N LEU A 46 -13.32 9.25 -8.63
CA LEU A 46 -12.65 8.11 -8.02
C LEU A 46 -13.46 6.86 -8.34
N ALA A 47 -12.83 5.92 -9.03
CA ALA A 47 -13.41 4.62 -9.33
C ALA A 47 -12.58 3.55 -8.63
N THR A 48 -13.22 2.63 -7.92
CA THR A 48 -12.54 1.50 -7.30
C THR A 48 -13.32 0.23 -7.57
N ASP A 49 -12.60 -0.87 -7.73
CA ASP A 49 -13.22 -2.19 -7.79
C ASP A 49 -13.69 -2.60 -6.39
N MET A 50 -14.95 -3.02 -6.26
CA MET A 50 -15.51 -3.47 -4.98
C MET A 50 -15.48 -4.99 -4.91
N LYS A 51 -14.41 -5.52 -4.31
CA LYS A 51 -14.25 -6.96 -4.10
C LYS A 51 -15.08 -7.43 -2.90
N TYR A 52 -16.34 -7.77 -3.15
CA TYR A 52 -17.17 -8.45 -2.17
C TYR A 52 -16.69 -9.89 -1.97
N LYS A 53 -16.57 -10.34 -0.72
CA LYS A 53 -16.23 -11.74 -0.41
C LYS A 53 -17.40 -12.70 -0.63
N SER A 54 -18.62 -12.16 -0.72
CA SER A 54 -19.86 -12.92 -0.89
C SER A 54 -20.91 -12.02 -1.56
N VAL A 55 -21.82 -12.66 -2.31
CA VAL A 55 -23.02 -12.02 -2.88
C VAL A 55 -24.05 -11.60 -1.82
N LEU A 56 -23.80 -11.93 -0.55
CA LEU A 56 -24.64 -11.52 0.59
C LEU A 56 -24.21 -10.18 1.21
N PHE A 57 -23.14 -9.56 0.70
CA PHE A 57 -22.75 -8.22 1.10
C PHE A 57 -23.58 -7.22 0.27
N ASP A 58 -24.36 -6.39 0.97
CA ASP A 58 -25.13 -5.27 0.42
C ASP A 58 -24.22 -4.07 0.15
#